data_AF-A0AAE3ZSW1-F1
#
_entry.id   AF-A0AAE3ZSW1-F1
#
_cell.length_a   1.000
_cell.length_b   1.000
_cell.length_c   1.000
_cell.angle_alpha   90.00
_cell.angle_beta   90.00
_cell.angle_gamma   90.00
#
_symmetry.space_group_name_H-M   'P 1'
#
loop_
_entity.id
_entity.type
_entity.pdbx_description
1 polymer ?
#
loop_
_entity_poly.entity_id
_entity_poly.type
_entity_poly.pdbx_seq_one_letter_code
_entity_poly.pdbx_strand_id
1 'polypeptide(L)'
;MGEADAAIAACADIEGLFVDLPSTVRGTTLLGCMPHPPLRRALDALAKGAGNPGGALHRRSIDATLYSVDHNGVVNRMIGSHLRASVTEVRPSVLAADLVDVDLDSAISEPMPSSARPIWNLWHAGGPTEPNLWAGYGRELRHLWSGAALAHHRAEAPDKPADSTYQLDGCHVTDIEGFYCAIGEAINGPGGYFGWNGDALHDCVTGGWGAEWPFRLTWHHAEVAHSHLTAKFDQILQWLAEDQIEVELR
;
A
#
# COMPACT_ATOMS: atom_id res chain seq x y z
N MET A 1 -7.61 -14.70 -38.43
CA MET A 1 -9.06 -14.80 -38.19
C MET A 1 -9.18 -15.54 -36.86
N GLY A 2 -9.26 -14.79 -35.75
CA GLY A 2 -9.18 -15.34 -34.39
C GLY A 2 -10.49 -16.02 -34.00
N GLU A 3 -10.38 -17.13 -33.27
CA GLU A 3 -11.51 -17.83 -32.67
C GLU A 3 -12.32 -16.89 -31.77
N ALA A 4 -13.65 -17.02 -31.83
CA ALA A 4 -14.55 -16.26 -30.98
C ALA A 4 -14.42 -16.74 -29.54
N ASP A 5 -14.28 -15.79 -28.60
CA ASP A 5 -14.28 -16.05 -27.15
C ASP A 5 -15.45 -16.97 -26.77
N ALA A 6 -15.12 -18.19 -26.36
CA ALA A 6 -16.09 -19.13 -25.85
C ALA A 6 -16.54 -18.66 -24.47
N ALA A 7 -17.77 -18.14 -24.38
CA ALA A 7 -18.38 -17.77 -23.11
C ALA A 7 -18.44 -18.99 -22.17
N ILE A 8 -17.65 -18.96 -21.10
CA ILE A 8 -17.48 -20.09 -20.16
C ILE A 8 -18.66 -20.16 -19.16
N ALA A 9 -19.39 -19.05 -18.96
CA ALA A 9 -20.63 -18.98 -18.21
C ALA A 9 -21.44 -17.73 -18.59
N ALA A 10 -22.77 -17.82 -18.50
CA ALA A 10 -23.68 -16.68 -18.62
C ALA A 10 -24.41 -16.49 -17.28
N CYS A 11 -24.38 -15.27 -16.74
CA CYS A 11 -25.12 -14.93 -15.54
C CYS A 11 -26.62 -14.86 -15.89
N ALA A 12 -27.43 -15.75 -15.31
CA ALA A 12 -28.84 -15.88 -15.65
C ALA A 12 -29.70 -14.76 -15.04
N ASP A 13 -29.32 -14.28 -13.85
CA ASP A 13 -29.94 -13.14 -13.18
C ASP A 13 -28.99 -12.60 -12.11
N ILE A 14 -29.16 -11.33 -11.75
CA ILE A 14 -28.42 -10.65 -10.70
C ILE A 14 -29.44 -9.99 -9.75
N GLU A 15 -29.72 -10.66 -8.63
CA GLU A 15 -30.43 -10.05 -7.52
C GLU A 15 -29.43 -9.38 -6.58
N GLY A 16 -29.60 -8.08 -6.33
CA GLY A 16 -28.83 -7.35 -5.31
C GLY A 16 -27.51 -6.70 -5.73
N LEU A 17 -27.13 -6.70 -7.00
CA LEU A 17 -25.96 -5.91 -7.48
C LEU A 17 -26.30 -4.44 -7.74
N PHE A 18 -27.59 -4.15 -7.96
CA PHE A 18 -28.12 -2.80 -8.18
C PHE A 18 -29.07 -2.36 -7.05
N VAL A 19 -28.81 -2.78 -5.82
CA VAL A 19 -29.44 -2.10 -4.67
C VAL A 19 -28.76 -0.76 -4.49
N ASP A 20 -29.55 0.31 -4.43
CA ASP A 20 -29.12 1.57 -3.86
C ASP A 20 -28.73 1.30 -2.40
N LEU A 21 -27.43 1.04 -2.18
CA LEU A 21 -26.88 1.06 -0.84
C LEU A 21 -27.22 2.44 -0.26
N PRO A 22 -27.83 2.52 0.94
CA PRO A 22 -28.00 3.81 1.59
C PRO A 22 -26.62 4.46 1.61
N SER A 23 -26.53 5.68 1.07
CA SER A 23 -25.29 6.44 1.03
C SER A 23 -24.94 6.86 2.46
N THR A 24 -24.44 5.92 3.26
CA THR A 24 -23.67 6.23 4.44
C THR A 24 -22.34 6.73 3.91
N VAL A 25 -22.34 7.95 3.39
CA VAL A 25 -21.11 8.66 3.08
C VAL A 25 -20.41 8.81 4.41
N ARG A 26 -19.46 7.90 4.68
CA ARG A 26 -18.64 7.98 5.88
C ARG A 26 -17.77 9.22 5.70
N GLY A 27 -18.15 10.31 6.34
CA GLY A 27 -17.31 11.50 6.37
C GLY A 27 -15.96 11.17 6.99
N THR A 28 -14.93 11.88 6.54
CA THR A 28 -13.58 11.79 7.12
C THR A 28 -13.32 13.02 7.96
N THR A 29 -12.72 12.83 9.12
CA THR A 29 -12.17 13.93 9.92
C THR A 29 -10.66 13.94 9.80
N LEU A 30 -10.10 15.05 9.32
CA LEU A 30 -8.67 15.32 9.43
C LEU A 30 -8.42 15.98 10.79
N LEU A 31 -7.51 15.41 11.58
CA LEU A 31 -7.20 15.90 12.93
C LEU A 31 -5.90 16.72 12.93
N GLY A 32 -5.87 17.83 13.65
CA GLY A 32 -4.65 18.60 13.89
C GLY A 32 -4.03 19.19 12.62
N CYS A 33 -4.84 19.69 11.70
CA CYS A 33 -4.39 20.25 10.44
C CYS A 33 -3.83 21.67 10.63
N MET A 34 -2.70 21.95 9.99
CA MET A 34 -2.20 23.31 9.75
C MET A 34 -2.58 23.73 8.31
N PRO A 35 -3.59 24.61 8.11
CA PRO A 35 -4.10 24.87 6.77
C PRO A 35 -3.14 25.72 5.90
N HIS A 36 -2.57 25.08 4.89
CA HIS A 36 -1.88 25.73 3.77
C HIS A 36 -2.87 26.26 2.72
N PRO A 37 -2.44 27.06 1.72
CA PRO A 37 -3.35 27.85 0.88
C PRO A 37 -4.53 27.09 0.23
N PRO A 38 -4.39 25.85 -0.29
CA PRO A 38 -5.52 25.12 -0.84
C PRO A 38 -6.62 24.83 0.19
N LEU A 39 -6.25 24.27 1.36
CA LEU A 39 -7.19 24.00 2.44
C LEU A 39 -7.74 25.30 3.04
N ARG A 40 -6.89 26.31 3.23
CA ARG A 40 -7.30 27.62 3.77
C ARG A 40 -8.40 28.28 2.93
N ARG A 41 -8.29 28.22 1.60
CA ARG A 41 -9.35 28.75 0.71
C ARG A 41 -10.68 28.03 0.90
N ALA A 42 -10.66 26.71 1.11
CA ALA A 42 -11.86 25.94 1.37
C ALA A 42 -12.49 26.31 2.73
N LEU A 43 -11.66 26.50 3.77
CA LEU A 43 -12.11 26.99 5.08
C LEU A 43 -12.73 28.40 4.99
N ASP A 44 -12.09 29.32 4.26
CA ASP A 44 -12.60 30.67 4.04
C ASP A 44 -13.94 30.67 3.28
N ALA A 45 -14.09 29.74 2.32
CA ALA A 45 -15.35 29.56 1.59
C ALA A 45 -16.45 28.97 2.48
N LEU A 46 -16.10 28.04 3.39
CA LEU A 46 -17.03 27.54 4.39
C LEU A 46 -17.53 28.68 5.28
N ALA A 47 -16.61 29.49 5.83
CA ALA A 47 -16.94 30.61 6.72
C ALA A 47 -17.82 31.68 6.06
N LYS A 48 -17.66 31.91 4.75
CA LYS A 48 -18.50 32.85 3.99
C LYS A 48 -19.94 32.35 3.76
N GLY A 49 -20.22 31.05 3.88
CA GLY A 49 -21.55 30.49 3.64
C GLY A 49 -21.91 30.36 2.16
N ALA A 50 -22.75 29.36 1.83
CA ALA A 50 -23.03 28.97 0.45
C ALA A 50 -23.83 30.01 -0.35
N GLY A 51 -24.53 30.92 0.33
CA GLY A 51 -25.29 32.02 -0.27
C GLY A 51 -24.43 33.19 -0.77
N ASN A 52 -23.11 33.18 -0.52
CA ASN A 52 -22.20 34.23 -0.95
C ASN A 52 -21.34 33.75 -2.15
N PRO A 53 -21.03 34.61 -3.15
CA PRO A 53 -20.19 34.23 -4.29
C PRO A 53 -18.83 33.66 -3.88
N GLY A 54 -18.29 34.16 -2.76
CA GLY A 54 -17.03 33.69 -2.18
C GLY A 54 -17.12 32.40 -1.37
N GLY A 55 -18.32 31.87 -1.08
CA GLY A 55 -18.55 30.69 -0.24
C GLY A 55 -19.28 29.53 -0.94
N ALA A 56 -19.42 29.61 -2.27
CA ALA A 56 -20.03 28.58 -3.10
C ALA A 56 -19.42 27.19 -2.87
N LEU A 57 -20.24 26.13 -2.99
CA LEU A 57 -19.87 24.75 -2.65
C LEU A 57 -18.61 24.25 -3.39
N HIS A 58 -18.47 24.58 -4.68
CA HIS A 58 -17.28 24.20 -5.46
C HIS A 58 -15.97 24.78 -4.90
N ARG A 59 -16.02 25.89 -4.14
CA ARG A 59 -14.85 26.49 -3.49
C ARG A 59 -14.45 25.81 -2.19
N ARG A 60 -15.32 24.94 -1.66
CA ARG A 60 -15.07 24.12 -0.47
C ARG A 60 -14.47 22.75 -0.83
N SER A 61 -14.48 22.41 -2.11
CA SER A 61 -13.91 21.19 -2.63
C SER A 61 -12.39 21.24 -2.56
N ILE A 62 -11.80 20.16 -2.04
CA ILE A 62 -10.38 19.89 -2.01
C ILE A 62 -10.10 18.63 -2.81
N ASP A 63 -8.94 18.65 -3.47
CA ASP A 63 -8.38 17.52 -4.19
C ASP A 63 -6.94 17.37 -3.71
N ALA A 64 -6.64 16.25 -3.05
CA ALA A 64 -5.41 16.06 -2.31
C ALA A 64 -4.89 14.63 -2.40
N THR A 65 -3.57 14.50 -2.36
CA THR A 65 -2.86 13.24 -2.12
C THR A 65 -2.35 13.23 -0.69
N LEU A 66 -2.51 12.11 0.02
CA LEU A 66 -2.00 11.95 1.37
C LEU A 66 -0.56 11.42 1.34
N TYR A 67 0.23 11.95 2.26
CA TYR A 67 1.61 11.55 2.48
C TYR A 67 1.78 11.19 3.95
N SER A 68 2.58 10.17 4.23
CA SER A 68 3.11 9.92 5.57
C SER A 68 4.42 10.68 5.73
N VAL A 69 4.67 11.16 6.94
CA VAL A 69 5.93 11.79 7.31
C VAL A 69 6.46 11.01 8.50
N ASP A 70 7.70 10.54 8.42
CA ASP A 70 8.33 9.86 9.56
C ASP A 70 8.83 10.87 10.62
N HIS A 71 9.30 10.36 11.76
CA HIS A 71 9.82 11.18 12.85
C HIS A 71 11.06 12.03 12.51
N ASN A 72 11.74 11.74 11.40
CA ASN A 72 12.88 12.50 10.91
C ASN A 72 12.48 13.51 9.83
N GLY A 73 11.19 13.57 9.45
CA GLY A 73 10.67 14.46 8.43
C GLY A 73 10.74 13.90 7.00
N VAL A 74 11.04 12.62 6.82
CA VAL A 74 11.04 11.99 5.50
C VAL A 74 9.61 11.78 5.04
N VAL A 75 9.29 12.34 3.88
CA VAL A 75 7.96 12.30 3.29
C VAL A 75 7.85 11.08 2.37
N ASN A 76 6.84 10.25 2.60
CA ASN A 76 6.55 9.05 1.81
C ASN A 76 5.11 9.11 1.30
N ARG A 77 4.90 8.76 0.04
CA ARG A 77 3.55 8.77 -0.55
C ARG A 77 2.80 7.53 -0.06
N MET A 78 1.60 7.71 0.47
CA MET A 78 0.76 6.56 0.82
C MET A 78 0.04 6.04 -0.44
N ILE A 79 0.00 4.72 -0.62
CA ILE A 79 -0.68 4.10 -1.77
C ILE A 79 -2.20 4.23 -1.61
N GLY A 80 -2.92 4.41 -2.73
CA GLY A 80 -4.39 4.50 -2.74
C GLY A 80 -4.96 5.74 -2.04
N SER A 81 -4.10 6.68 -1.62
CA SER A 81 -4.44 7.71 -0.66
C SER A 81 -4.81 9.04 -1.33
N HIS A 82 -5.80 8.98 -2.22
CA HIS A 82 -6.36 10.16 -2.86
C HIS A 82 -7.64 10.60 -2.13
N LEU A 83 -7.82 11.90 -1.96
CA LEU A 83 -8.96 12.49 -1.29
C LEU A 83 -9.54 13.59 -2.17
N ARG A 84 -10.77 13.36 -2.65
CA ARG A 84 -11.61 14.41 -3.23
C ARG A 84 -12.84 14.55 -2.35
N ALA A 85 -12.98 15.70 -1.70
CA ALA A 85 -14.02 15.95 -0.72
C ALA A 85 -14.33 17.45 -0.59
N SER A 86 -15.48 17.80 -0.03
CA SER A 86 -15.82 19.16 0.37
C SER A 86 -15.70 19.31 1.88
N VAL A 87 -15.18 20.46 2.32
CA VAL A 87 -15.18 20.81 3.73
C VAL A 87 -16.60 21.10 4.21
N THR A 88 -17.03 20.39 5.25
CA THR A 88 -18.36 20.52 5.87
C THR A 88 -18.30 21.27 7.20
N GLU A 89 -17.27 21.02 8.00
CA GLU A 89 -17.09 21.62 9.32
C GLU A 89 -15.61 21.88 9.63
N VAL A 90 -15.34 22.87 10.48
CA VAL A 90 -14.01 23.14 11.03
C VAL A 90 -14.12 23.53 12.50
N ARG A 91 -13.22 23.01 13.33
CA ARG A 91 -13.14 23.31 14.76
C ARG A 91 -11.68 23.41 15.23
N PRO A 92 -11.38 24.14 16.32
CA PRO A 92 -10.06 24.11 16.93
C PRO A 92 -9.66 22.68 17.31
N SER A 93 -8.42 22.29 17.04
CA SER A 93 -7.93 20.96 17.40
C SER A 93 -7.51 20.91 18.87
N VAL A 94 -7.70 19.74 19.49
CA VAL A 94 -7.16 19.46 20.83
C VAL A 94 -5.66 19.18 20.82
N LEU A 95 -5.07 18.97 19.64
CA LEU A 95 -3.67 18.55 19.48
C LEU A 95 -2.68 19.71 19.66
N ALA A 96 -3.04 20.92 19.20
CA ALA A 96 -2.32 22.17 19.50
C ALA A 96 -3.18 23.39 19.17
N ALA A 97 -2.84 24.54 19.77
CA ALA A 97 -3.66 25.76 19.71
C ALA A 97 -3.75 26.41 18.31
N ASP A 98 -2.78 26.15 17.43
CA ASP A 98 -2.69 26.66 16.06
C ASP A 98 -3.23 25.68 15.00
N LEU A 99 -3.72 24.52 15.44
CA LEU A 99 -4.23 23.46 14.57
C LEU A 99 -5.76 23.41 14.56
N VAL A 100 -6.33 22.90 13.48
CA VAL A 100 -7.77 22.72 13.31
C VAL A 100 -8.12 21.29 12.93
N ASP A 101 -9.25 20.80 13.41
CA ASP A 101 -9.85 19.57 12.88
C ASP A 101 -10.84 19.93 11.78
N VAL A 102 -10.86 19.17 10.69
CA VAL A 102 -11.65 19.45 9.49
C VAL A 102 -12.49 18.23 9.15
N ASP A 103 -13.81 18.40 9.08
CA ASP A 103 -14.72 17.36 8.61
C ASP A 103 -14.96 17.50 7.11
N LEU A 104 -15.04 16.35 6.45
CA LEU A 104 -15.16 16.21 5.02
C LEU A 104 -16.36 15.34 4.67
N ASP A 105 -17.06 15.69 3.60
CA ASP A 105 -18.22 14.96 3.09
C ASP A 105 -17.88 13.66 2.34
N SER A 106 -16.66 13.16 2.44
CA SER A 106 -16.23 11.97 1.71
C SER A 106 -15.29 11.10 2.55
N ALA A 107 -15.33 9.81 2.30
CA ALA A 107 -14.38 8.86 2.86
C ALA A 107 -13.05 8.98 2.10
N ILE A 108 -11.93 8.76 2.79
CA ILE A 108 -10.71 8.32 2.10
C ILE A 108 -11.04 6.98 1.44
N SER A 109 -10.74 6.85 0.14
CA SER A 109 -11.24 5.76 -0.72
C SER A 109 -10.94 4.37 -0.17
N GLU A 110 -9.79 4.20 0.48
CA GLU A 110 -9.38 2.96 1.12
C GLU A 110 -8.90 3.27 2.55
N PRO A 111 -9.81 3.28 3.55
CA PRO A 111 -9.40 3.52 4.92
C PRO A 111 -8.57 2.33 5.40
N MET A 112 -7.32 2.61 5.79
CA MET A 112 -6.46 1.60 6.38
C MET A 112 -7.13 1.02 7.64
N PRO A 113 -7.16 -0.31 7.81
CA PRO A 113 -7.77 -0.91 8.99
C PRO A 113 -6.97 -0.52 10.23
N SER A 114 -7.67 -0.29 11.35
CA SER A 114 -7.03 0.09 12.61
C SER A 114 -6.04 -0.97 13.12
N SER A 115 -6.21 -2.23 12.71
CA SER A 115 -5.26 -3.32 12.97
C SER A 115 -3.89 -3.11 12.33
N ALA A 116 -3.78 -2.31 11.26
CA ALA A 116 -2.51 -1.98 10.61
C ALA A 116 -1.75 -0.83 11.29
N ARG A 117 -2.33 -0.20 12.32
CA ARG A 117 -1.70 0.90 13.06
C ARG A 117 -0.29 0.57 13.60
N PRO A 118 -0.01 -0.64 14.14
CA PRO A 118 1.34 -0.99 14.58
C PRO A 118 2.38 -0.95 13.44
N ILE A 119 1.99 -1.36 12.23
CA ILE A 119 2.86 -1.32 11.04
C ILE A 119 3.24 0.13 10.72
N TRP A 120 2.25 1.02 10.65
CA TRP A 120 2.51 2.44 10.34
C TRP A 120 3.24 3.18 11.45
N ASN A 121 3.00 2.84 12.72
CA ASN A 121 3.77 3.38 13.84
C ASN A 121 5.25 2.98 13.73
N LEU A 122 5.56 1.74 13.31
CA LEU A 122 6.93 1.28 13.08
C LEU A 122 7.61 2.08 11.97
N TRP A 123 6.94 2.25 10.82
CA TRP A 123 7.46 3.06 9.72
C TRP A 123 7.63 4.54 10.09
N HIS A 124 6.67 5.10 10.83
CA HIS A 124 6.80 6.46 11.37
C HIS A 124 7.99 6.60 12.34
N ALA A 125 8.37 5.54 13.06
CA ALA A 125 9.49 5.52 14.00
C ALA A 125 10.86 5.23 13.34
N GLY A 126 10.94 5.27 12.01
CA GLY A 126 12.20 5.10 11.27
C GLY A 126 12.29 3.79 10.47
N GLY A 127 11.25 2.96 10.51
CA GLY A 127 11.14 1.74 9.73
C GLY A 127 11.70 0.48 10.41
N PRO A 128 11.50 -0.70 9.78
CA PRO A 128 12.03 -1.97 10.27
C PRO A 128 13.57 -1.98 10.27
N THR A 129 14.18 -2.38 11.38
CA THR A 129 15.65 -2.50 11.51
C THR A 129 16.14 -3.95 11.56
N GLU A 130 15.22 -4.90 11.70
CA GLU A 130 15.48 -6.34 11.82
C GLU A 130 14.55 -7.09 10.86
N PRO A 131 15.01 -8.20 10.27
CA PRO A 131 14.17 -9.01 9.39
C PRO A 131 13.01 -9.66 10.16
N ASN A 132 12.03 -10.17 9.41
CA ASN A 132 10.94 -11.02 9.92
C ASN A 132 9.97 -10.35 10.92
N LEU A 133 10.00 -9.01 11.07
CA LEU A 133 9.03 -8.31 11.91
C LEU A 133 7.57 -8.45 11.40
N TRP A 134 7.41 -8.82 10.13
CA TRP A 134 6.12 -9.16 9.53
C TRP A 134 5.61 -10.56 9.91
N ALA A 135 6.47 -11.45 10.41
CA ALA A 135 6.16 -12.86 10.61
C ALA A 135 5.01 -13.11 11.59
N GLY A 136 4.88 -12.27 12.62
CA GLY A 136 3.83 -12.37 13.62
C GLY A 136 2.43 -11.95 13.13
N TYR A 137 2.34 -11.30 11.96
CA TYR A 137 1.08 -10.89 11.38
C TYR A 137 0.42 -12.01 10.58
N GLY A 138 -0.91 -11.98 10.50
CA GLY A 138 -1.67 -12.81 9.56
C GLY A 138 -1.65 -12.25 8.14
N ARG A 139 -2.16 -13.05 7.20
CA ARG A 139 -2.21 -12.78 5.76
C ARG A 139 -2.54 -11.34 5.37
N GLU A 140 -3.66 -10.81 5.85
CA GLU A 140 -4.13 -9.46 5.50
C GLU A 140 -3.12 -8.37 5.92
N LEU A 141 -2.58 -8.48 7.13
CA LEU A 141 -1.61 -7.53 7.66
C LEU A 141 -0.23 -7.66 6.98
N ARG A 142 0.16 -8.87 6.53
CA ARG A 142 1.35 -9.05 5.69
C ARG A 142 1.19 -8.39 4.31
N HIS A 143 0.01 -8.45 3.71
CA HIS A 143 -0.25 -7.70 2.48
C HIS A 143 -0.11 -6.18 2.70
N LEU A 144 -0.63 -5.66 3.80
CA LEU A 144 -0.47 -4.26 4.16
C LEU A 144 0.99 -3.90 4.51
N TRP A 145 1.76 -4.85 5.04
CA TRP A 145 3.21 -4.71 5.22
C TRP A 145 3.92 -4.49 3.89
N SER A 146 3.62 -5.29 2.86
CA SER A 146 4.18 -5.07 1.51
C SER A 146 3.78 -3.70 0.94
N GLY A 147 2.54 -3.24 1.18
CA GLY A 147 2.12 -1.89 0.78
C GLY A 147 2.87 -0.78 1.51
N ALA A 148 3.16 -0.95 2.80
CA ALA A 148 4.01 -0.02 3.54
C ALA A 148 5.46 -0.06 3.02
N ALA A 149 6.01 -1.25 2.78
CA ALA A 149 7.34 -1.42 2.19
C ALA A 149 7.46 -0.70 0.83
N LEU A 150 6.45 -0.81 -0.05
CA LEU A 150 6.40 -0.09 -1.32
C LEU A 150 6.35 1.43 -1.13
N ALA A 151 5.50 1.93 -0.24
CA ALA A 151 5.39 3.36 0.05
C ALA A 151 6.72 3.97 0.53
N HIS A 152 7.55 3.16 1.20
CA HIS A 152 8.85 3.54 1.75
C HIS A 152 10.05 3.05 0.91
N HIS A 153 9.80 2.49 -0.28
CA HIS A 153 10.85 2.08 -1.19
C HIS A 153 11.59 3.31 -1.75
N ARG A 154 12.93 3.24 -1.78
CA ARG A 154 13.78 4.32 -2.27
C ARG A 154 13.99 4.19 -3.77
N ALA A 155 13.04 4.70 -4.56
CA ALA A 155 13.08 4.64 -6.02
C ALA A 155 14.33 5.27 -6.68
N GLU A 156 15.05 6.15 -5.97
CA GLU A 156 16.29 6.75 -6.45
C GLU A 156 17.55 5.92 -6.12
N ALA A 157 17.44 4.92 -5.24
CA ALA A 157 18.56 4.06 -4.92
C ALA A 157 18.89 3.17 -6.14
N PRO A 158 20.15 3.10 -6.59
CA PRO A 158 20.51 2.22 -7.69
C PRO A 158 20.30 0.76 -7.28
N ASP A 159 20.01 -0.06 -8.29
CA ASP A 159 20.00 -1.50 -8.12
C ASP A 159 21.36 -2.01 -7.63
N LYS A 160 21.33 -3.08 -6.84
CA LYS A 160 22.53 -3.85 -6.53
C LYS A 160 22.96 -4.62 -7.80
N PRO A 161 24.27 -4.84 -8.00
CA PRO A 161 24.81 -5.34 -9.27
C PRO A 161 24.18 -6.65 -9.74
N ALA A 162 24.14 -6.82 -11.07
CA ALA A 162 23.79 -8.09 -11.70
C ALA A 162 24.69 -9.25 -11.20
N ASP A 163 24.20 -10.47 -11.40
CA ASP A 163 24.79 -11.72 -10.92
C ASP A 163 24.92 -11.82 -9.40
N SER A 164 24.25 -10.95 -8.64
CA SER A 164 24.14 -11.05 -7.19
C SER A 164 23.34 -12.30 -6.78
N THR A 165 23.61 -12.80 -5.58
CA THR A 165 22.85 -13.93 -5.00
C THR A 165 22.22 -13.48 -3.69
N TYR A 166 20.89 -13.46 -3.66
CA TYR A 166 20.10 -13.04 -2.51
C TYR A 166 19.73 -14.23 -1.63
N GLN A 167 19.70 -13.99 -0.33
CA GLN A 167 19.39 -15.01 0.66
C GLN A 167 17.96 -14.79 1.16
N LEU A 168 17.03 -15.65 0.75
CA LEU A 168 15.65 -15.60 1.21
C LEU A 168 15.49 -16.52 2.42
N ASP A 169 15.08 -15.91 3.53
CA ASP A 169 14.70 -16.64 4.74
C ASP A 169 13.24 -17.09 4.66
N GLY A 170 13.04 -18.39 4.45
CA GLY A 170 11.73 -19.01 4.28
C GLY A 170 11.05 -19.40 5.59
N CYS A 171 11.66 -19.20 6.75
CA CYS A 171 11.20 -19.79 8.02
C CYS A 171 9.77 -19.36 8.43
N HIS A 172 9.30 -18.22 7.89
CA HIS A 172 7.97 -17.67 8.16
C HIS A 172 7.06 -17.59 6.93
N VAL A 173 7.47 -18.18 5.81
CA VAL A 173 6.68 -18.19 4.56
C VAL A 173 5.58 -19.24 4.65
N THR A 174 4.51 -18.92 5.38
CA THR A 174 3.35 -19.79 5.61
C THR A 174 2.16 -19.47 4.71
N ASP A 175 2.24 -18.38 3.96
CA ASP A 175 1.28 -17.94 2.95
C ASP A 175 2.01 -17.13 1.85
N ILE A 176 1.31 -16.80 0.77
CA ILE A 176 1.90 -16.10 -0.38
C ILE A 176 2.32 -14.67 -0.03
N GLU A 177 1.59 -14.01 0.87
CA GLU A 177 1.94 -12.69 1.38
C GLU A 177 3.23 -12.73 2.20
N GLY A 178 3.47 -13.80 2.98
CA GLY A 178 4.73 -14.05 3.65
C GLY A 178 5.89 -14.23 2.67
N PHE A 179 5.68 -14.88 1.52
CA PHE A 179 6.70 -14.97 0.47
C PHE A 179 7.10 -13.57 -0.04
N TYR A 180 6.11 -12.72 -0.36
CA TYR A 180 6.38 -11.36 -0.83
C TYR A 180 7.10 -10.50 0.21
N CYS A 181 6.80 -10.68 1.49
CA CYS A 181 7.57 -10.03 2.56
C CYS A 181 9.02 -10.55 2.60
N ALA A 182 9.21 -11.87 2.56
CA ALA A 182 10.53 -12.49 2.64
C ALA A 182 11.45 -12.14 1.47
N ILE A 183 10.94 -12.16 0.22
CA ILE A 183 11.75 -11.78 -0.96
C ILE A 183 12.08 -10.28 -0.96
N GLY A 184 11.14 -9.45 -0.51
CA GLY A 184 11.36 -8.02 -0.30
C GLY A 184 12.52 -7.77 0.66
N GLU A 185 12.56 -8.51 1.78
CA GLU A 185 13.64 -8.40 2.75
C GLU A 185 14.97 -8.98 2.26
N ALA A 186 14.93 -10.10 1.54
CA ALA A 186 16.11 -10.71 0.93
C ALA A 186 16.84 -9.75 0.00
N ILE A 187 16.09 -8.98 -0.78
CA ILE A 187 16.64 -8.07 -1.78
C ILE A 187 16.97 -6.72 -1.16
N ASN A 188 16.05 -6.11 -0.40
CA ASN A 188 16.16 -4.71 0.02
C ASN A 188 16.44 -4.51 1.51
N GLY A 189 16.70 -5.59 2.26
CA GLY A 189 16.93 -5.55 3.70
C GLY A 189 15.63 -5.46 4.50
N PRO A 190 15.71 -5.35 5.85
CA PRO A 190 14.54 -5.33 6.73
C PRO A 190 13.39 -4.43 6.25
N GLY A 191 12.18 -4.98 6.18
CA GLY A 191 11.02 -4.25 5.65
C GLY A 191 11.06 -3.91 4.16
N GLY A 192 11.98 -4.49 3.38
CA GLY A 192 12.17 -4.21 1.97
C GLY A 192 10.98 -4.64 1.11
N TYR A 193 10.79 -3.96 -0.02
CA TYR A 193 9.77 -4.28 -1.01
C TYR A 193 10.39 -4.94 -2.25
N PHE A 194 9.75 -6.00 -2.75
CA PHE A 194 10.06 -6.59 -4.06
C PHE A 194 8.83 -7.33 -4.60
N GLY A 195 7.71 -6.59 -4.73
CA GLY A 195 6.43 -7.13 -5.19
C GLY A 195 5.47 -7.51 -4.06
N TRP A 196 4.19 -7.66 -4.42
CA TRP A 196 3.08 -8.05 -3.52
C TRP A 196 2.02 -8.93 -4.20
N ASN A 197 2.25 -9.26 -5.47
CA ASN A 197 1.51 -10.16 -6.34
C ASN A 197 2.45 -10.58 -7.50
N GLY A 198 2.01 -11.47 -8.40
CA GLY A 198 2.83 -11.98 -9.50
C GLY A 198 3.29 -10.88 -10.48
N ASP A 199 2.39 -10.01 -10.91
CA ASP A 199 2.70 -8.93 -11.86
C ASP A 199 3.68 -7.91 -11.26
N ALA A 200 3.46 -7.52 -10.00
CA ALA A 200 4.35 -6.60 -9.30
C ALA A 200 5.72 -7.20 -9.00
N LEU A 201 5.78 -8.53 -8.78
CA LEU A 201 7.06 -9.24 -8.68
C LEU A 201 7.79 -9.18 -10.01
N HIS A 202 7.11 -9.53 -11.12
CA HIS A 202 7.67 -9.46 -12.46
C HIS A 202 8.20 -8.05 -12.77
N ASP A 203 7.41 -7.00 -12.51
CA ASP A 203 7.84 -5.61 -12.65
C ASP A 203 9.13 -5.32 -11.87
N CYS A 204 9.24 -5.82 -10.63
CA CYS A 204 10.45 -5.66 -9.81
C CYS A 204 11.67 -6.35 -10.42
N VAL A 205 11.50 -7.51 -11.04
CA VAL A 205 12.59 -8.26 -11.68
C VAL A 205 13.16 -7.52 -12.89
N THR A 206 12.36 -6.68 -13.56
CA THR A 206 12.84 -5.88 -14.71
C THR A 206 13.83 -4.76 -14.34
N GLY A 207 14.11 -4.57 -13.04
CA GLY A 207 15.09 -3.59 -12.52
C GLY A 207 14.46 -2.29 -12.05
N GLY A 208 15.26 -1.47 -11.35
CA GLY A 208 14.85 -0.23 -10.70
C GLY A 208 14.20 -0.42 -9.32
N TRP A 209 14.26 -1.63 -8.77
CA TRP A 209 13.59 -2.02 -7.52
C TRP A 209 14.54 -2.65 -6.50
N GLY A 210 15.85 -2.54 -6.71
CA GLY A 210 16.89 -2.92 -5.76
C GLY A 210 17.80 -4.06 -6.19
N ALA A 211 17.51 -4.72 -7.32
CA ALA A 211 18.30 -5.80 -7.89
C ALA A 211 18.35 -5.69 -9.42
N GLU A 212 19.55 -5.64 -9.98
CA GLU A 212 19.76 -5.64 -11.42
C GLU A 212 19.67 -7.08 -11.94
N TRP A 213 18.95 -7.26 -13.05
CA TRP A 213 18.83 -8.55 -13.71
C TRP A 213 20.08 -8.87 -14.57
N PRO A 214 20.54 -10.13 -14.64
CA PRO A 214 20.03 -11.32 -13.94
C PRO A 214 20.54 -11.42 -12.50
N PHE A 215 19.83 -12.15 -11.63
CA PHE A 215 20.28 -12.48 -10.28
C PHE A 215 19.81 -13.87 -9.86
N ARG A 216 20.35 -14.37 -8.73
CA ARG A 216 20.04 -15.69 -8.18
C ARG A 216 19.42 -15.59 -6.79
N LEU A 217 18.65 -16.59 -6.40
CA LEU A 217 18.02 -16.70 -5.09
C LEU A 217 18.44 -18.00 -4.39
N THR A 218 18.99 -17.91 -3.19
CA THR A 218 19.10 -19.05 -2.28
C THR A 218 17.94 -18.98 -1.29
N TRP A 219 16.98 -19.91 -1.40
CA TRP A 219 15.80 -19.97 -0.55
C TRP A 219 16.02 -21.00 0.56
N HIS A 220 16.30 -20.51 1.77
CA HIS A 220 16.45 -21.33 2.96
C HIS A 220 15.10 -21.64 3.59
N HIS A 221 14.95 -22.80 4.20
CA HIS A 221 13.70 -23.23 4.84
C HIS A 221 12.52 -23.31 3.88
N ALA A 222 12.78 -23.66 2.61
CA ALA A 222 11.76 -23.74 1.58
C ALA A 222 10.69 -24.81 1.88
N GLU A 223 11.01 -25.79 2.71
CA GLU A 223 10.08 -26.82 3.20
C GLU A 223 8.87 -26.24 3.95
N VAL A 224 9.03 -25.09 4.60
CA VAL A 224 7.93 -24.39 5.29
C VAL A 224 6.91 -23.94 4.25
N ALA A 225 7.37 -23.24 3.21
CA ALA A 225 6.50 -22.78 2.14
C ALA A 225 5.87 -23.95 1.38
N HIS A 226 6.65 -24.98 1.05
CA HIS A 226 6.15 -26.17 0.37
C HIS A 226 5.02 -26.86 1.16
N SER A 227 5.16 -26.96 2.49
CA SER A 227 4.17 -27.60 3.36
C SER A 227 2.88 -26.80 3.53
N HIS A 228 2.96 -25.46 3.46
CA HIS A 228 1.82 -24.57 3.68
C HIS A 228 1.13 -24.09 2.39
N LEU A 229 1.88 -23.94 1.30
CA LEU A 229 1.41 -23.36 0.04
C LEU A 229 1.18 -24.40 -1.06
N THR A 230 1.78 -25.58 -1.00
CA THR A 230 1.72 -26.69 -1.99
C THR A 230 1.57 -26.20 -3.45
N ALA A 231 0.36 -26.13 -4.01
CA ALA A 231 0.15 -25.67 -5.39
C ALA A 231 0.65 -24.23 -5.65
N LYS A 232 0.58 -23.36 -4.63
CA LYS A 232 1.13 -22.00 -4.71
C LYS A 232 2.65 -21.98 -4.63
N PHE A 233 3.28 -22.95 -3.97
CA PHE A 233 4.74 -23.06 -3.94
C PHE A 233 5.28 -23.37 -5.34
N ASP A 234 4.70 -24.37 -6.03
CA ASP A 234 5.08 -24.71 -7.40
C ASP A 234 4.85 -23.53 -8.36
N GLN A 235 3.75 -22.80 -8.18
CA GLN A 235 3.45 -21.60 -8.95
C GLN A 235 4.51 -20.49 -8.74
N ILE A 236 4.99 -20.27 -7.51
CA ILE A 236 6.05 -19.29 -7.25
C ILE A 236 7.34 -19.70 -7.98
N LEU A 237 7.73 -20.96 -7.90
CA LEU A 237 8.92 -21.45 -8.59
C LEU A 237 8.79 -21.32 -10.11
N GLN A 238 7.59 -21.55 -10.64
CA GLN A 238 7.30 -21.34 -12.06
C GLN A 238 7.48 -19.86 -12.44
N TRP A 239 6.91 -18.91 -11.68
CA TRP A 239 7.08 -17.48 -11.95
C TRP A 239 8.55 -17.06 -11.94
N LEU A 240 9.30 -17.48 -10.91
CA LEU A 240 10.73 -17.18 -10.82
C LEU A 240 11.51 -17.78 -12.00
N ALA A 241 11.15 -18.97 -12.46
CA ALA A 241 11.77 -19.61 -13.61
C ALA A 241 11.41 -18.91 -14.95
N GLU A 242 10.17 -18.44 -15.11
CA GLU A 242 9.73 -17.65 -16.27
C GLU A 242 10.53 -16.33 -16.37
N ASP A 243 10.86 -15.74 -15.23
CA ASP A 243 11.69 -14.55 -15.09
C ASP A 243 13.21 -14.84 -15.15
N GLN A 244 13.60 -16.10 -15.40
CA GLN A 244 14.98 -16.56 -15.48
C GLN A 244 15.79 -16.35 -14.18
N ILE A 245 15.11 -16.36 -13.04
CA ILE A 245 15.76 -16.34 -11.72
C ILE A 245 16.10 -17.78 -11.33
N GLU A 246 17.39 -18.07 -11.21
CA GLU A 246 17.82 -19.37 -10.68
C GLU A 246 17.56 -19.42 -9.17
N VAL A 247 16.83 -20.44 -8.72
CA VAL A 247 16.49 -20.66 -7.32
C VAL A 247 17.17 -21.93 -6.80
N GLU A 248 18.02 -21.78 -5.78
CA GLU A 248 18.58 -22.88 -5.01
C GLU A 248 17.77 -23.07 -3.73
N LEU A 249 17.08 -24.21 -3.59
CA LEU A 249 16.32 -24.55 -2.38
C LEU A 249 17.24 -25.19 -1.32
N ARG A 250 17.19 -24.70 -0.09
CA ARG A 250 17.97 -25.18 1.06
C ARG A 250 17.11 -25.41 2.30
#